data_AF-E6TVM8-F1
#
_entry.id   AF-E6TVM8-F1
#
_cell.length_a   1.000
_cell.length_b   1.000
_cell.length_c   1.000
_cell.angle_alpha   90.00
_cell.angle_beta   90.00
_cell.angle_gamma   90.00
#
_symmetry.space_group_name_H-M   'P 1'
#
loop_
_entity.id
_entity.type
_entity.pdbx_description
1 polymer ?
#
loop_
_entity_poly.entity_id
_entity_poly.type
_entity_poly.pdbx_seq_one_letter_code
_entity_poly.pdbx_strand_id
1 'polypeptide(L)'
;MNKSDFRVQFPLWNIALWSILIVWSYGVVYAFDRMHGGFDDLFYFSNGELIVNWNVPAVLSFSIGMILLIGFFIAYSIRLRRHNKEHPHHKMAAFTLLKPSEFIEDDEMLRQVTESATKKVYVLYSQALPLFIFFVLIFPFNRYVYVVLLLLLLVAHNAVYYREIRKFVNGEFTVKTVSRTKTSKLPNLFIGVLVLMIVIAVAVPAVRIVQLELNQRNTMAQFEDCLNDGKSAIVEFDENGFSSVRCE
;
A
#
# COMPACT_ATOMS: atom_id res chain seq x y z
N MET A 1 29.47 13.75 12.34
CA MET A 1 28.86 12.44 12.07
C MET A 1 29.25 11.99 10.66
N ASN A 2 29.72 10.76 10.48
CA ASN A 2 30.16 10.30 9.14
C ASN A 2 28.94 9.90 8.29
N LYS A 3 28.94 10.25 6.99
CA LYS A 3 27.86 9.88 6.04
C LYS A 3 27.73 8.37 5.86
N SER A 4 28.78 7.61 6.17
CA SER A 4 28.80 6.15 6.11
C SER A 4 28.32 5.47 7.40
N ASP A 5 27.90 6.24 8.41
CA ASP A 5 27.38 5.68 9.65
C ASP A 5 26.09 4.91 9.38
N PHE A 6 26.01 3.71 9.94
CA PHE A 6 24.88 2.82 9.82
C PHE A 6 23.59 3.45 10.37
N ARG A 7 23.69 4.29 11.42
CA ARG A 7 22.55 5.03 12.00
C ARG A 7 21.89 5.96 10.99
N VAL A 8 22.71 6.68 10.22
CA VAL A 8 22.24 7.62 9.17
C VAL A 8 21.62 6.87 8.01
N GLN A 9 22.17 5.70 7.68
CA GLN A 9 21.72 4.87 6.55
C GLN A 9 20.53 3.99 6.90
N PHE A 10 20.17 3.87 8.17
CA PHE A 10 19.11 2.98 8.63
C PHE A 10 17.75 3.21 7.94
N PRO A 11 17.27 4.46 7.72
CA PRO A 11 16.05 4.71 6.96
C PRO A 11 16.11 4.21 5.50
N LEU A 12 17.30 4.18 4.87
CA LEU A 12 17.48 3.63 3.53
C LEU A 12 17.29 2.10 3.52
N TRP A 13 17.78 1.41 4.55
CA TRP A 13 17.54 -0.03 4.72
C TRP A 13 16.05 -0.33 4.84
N ASN A 14 15.31 0.50 5.59
CA ASN A 14 13.85 0.38 5.67
C ASN A 14 13.17 0.65 4.32
N ILE A 15 13.57 1.67 3.56
CA ILE A 15 13.03 1.91 2.21
C ILE A 15 13.26 0.70 1.30
N ALA A 16 14.47 0.12 1.33
CA ALA A 16 14.79 -1.06 0.55
C ALA A 16 13.91 -2.25 0.96
N LEU A 17 13.75 -2.50 2.27
CA LEU A 17 12.89 -3.55 2.79
C LEU A 17 11.43 -3.38 2.31
N TRP A 18 10.85 -2.20 2.50
CA TRP A 18 9.47 -1.94 2.08
C TRP A 18 9.29 -2.05 0.57
N SER A 19 10.28 -1.65 -0.22
CA SER A 19 10.26 -1.80 -1.69
C SER A 19 10.29 -3.26 -2.12
N ILE A 20 11.11 -4.10 -1.46
CA ILE A 20 11.12 -5.55 -1.70
C ILE A 20 9.78 -6.16 -1.31
N LEU A 21 9.20 -5.72 -0.19
CA LEU A 21 7.89 -6.19 0.27
C LEU A 21 6.76 -5.83 -0.69
N ILE A 22 6.84 -4.72 -1.44
CA ILE A 22 5.86 -4.39 -2.49
C ILE A 22 5.84 -5.47 -3.56
N VAL A 23 7.01 -5.90 -4.04
CA VAL A 23 7.13 -6.98 -5.04
C VAL A 23 6.65 -8.30 -4.45
N TRP A 24 7.11 -8.65 -3.26
CA TRP A 24 6.73 -9.90 -2.62
C TRP A 24 5.23 -9.98 -2.31
N SER A 25 4.61 -8.87 -1.91
CA SER A 25 3.20 -8.81 -1.51
C SER A 25 2.23 -9.18 -2.62
N TYR A 26 2.57 -8.98 -3.90
CA TYR A 26 1.70 -9.39 -5.00
C TYR A 26 1.45 -10.90 -4.99
N GLY A 27 2.52 -11.69 -4.88
CA GLY A 27 2.42 -13.14 -4.82
C GLY A 27 1.70 -13.63 -3.56
N VAL A 28 1.94 -12.97 -2.42
CA VAL A 28 1.29 -13.31 -1.14
C VAL A 28 -0.20 -13.01 -1.14
N VAL A 29 -0.59 -11.83 -1.62
CA VAL A 29 -2.01 -11.45 -1.71
C VAL A 29 -2.74 -12.40 -2.65
N TYR A 30 -2.16 -12.69 -3.82
CA TYR A 30 -2.73 -13.66 -4.74
C TYR A 30 -2.90 -15.05 -4.10
N ALA A 31 -1.85 -15.56 -3.43
CA ALA A 31 -1.92 -16.84 -2.75
C ALA A 31 -2.99 -16.86 -1.63
N PHE A 32 -3.10 -15.77 -0.86
CA PHE A 32 -4.08 -15.65 0.21
C PHE A 32 -5.52 -15.61 -0.31
N ASP A 33 -5.77 -14.83 -1.36
CA ASP A 33 -7.08 -14.71 -1.98
C ASP A 33 -7.53 -16.06 -2.57
N ARG A 34 -6.61 -16.80 -3.22
CA ARG A 34 -6.88 -18.16 -3.71
C ARG A 34 -7.11 -19.18 -2.61
N MET A 35 -6.41 -19.06 -1.48
CA MET A 35 -6.61 -19.93 -0.33
C MET A 35 -8.00 -19.73 0.30
N HIS A 36 -8.55 -18.52 0.27
CA HIS A 36 -9.89 -18.22 0.82
C HIS A 36 -11.03 -18.44 -0.18
N GLY A 37 -10.78 -18.28 -1.48
CA GLY A 37 -11.80 -18.41 -2.53
C GLY A 37 -12.19 -19.84 -2.91
N GLY A 38 -11.67 -20.86 -2.22
CA GLY A 38 -11.78 -22.25 -2.67
C GLY A 38 -10.84 -22.51 -3.84
N PHE A 39 -10.19 -23.68 -3.88
CA PHE A 39 -9.21 -24.00 -4.93
C PHE A 39 -9.87 -24.25 -6.31
N ASP A 40 -11.16 -23.99 -6.44
CA ASP A 40 -12.00 -24.26 -7.61
C ASP A 40 -11.46 -23.56 -8.88
N ASP A 41 -10.87 -22.38 -8.69
CA ASP A 41 -10.32 -21.57 -9.76
C ASP A 41 -8.86 -21.93 -10.12
N LEU A 42 -8.24 -22.82 -9.32
CA LEU A 42 -6.88 -23.36 -9.49
C LEU A 42 -6.90 -24.70 -10.23
N PHE A 43 -7.94 -25.50 -10.01
CA PHE A 43 -8.13 -26.83 -10.59
C PHE A 43 -9.50 -26.91 -11.27
N TYR A 44 -9.54 -26.80 -12.60
CA TYR A 44 -10.77 -27.00 -13.35
C TYR A 44 -10.65 -28.20 -14.29
N PHE A 45 -11.73 -28.96 -14.39
CA PHE A 45 -11.84 -30.09 -15.30
C PHE A 45 -12.33 -29.57 -16.65
N SER A 46 -11.52 -29.75 -17.69
CA SER A 46 -11.91 -29.47 -19.06
C SER A 46 -11.68 -30.72 -19.89
N ASN A 47 -12.73 -31.26 -20.51
CA ASN A 47 -12.69 -32.44 -21.37
C ASN A 47 -12.07 -33.70 -20.73
N GLY A 48 -12.26 -33.89 -19.42
CA GLY A 48 -11.72 -35.05 -18.69
C GLY A 48 -10.25 -34.92 -18.28
N GLU A 49 -9.60 -33.80 -18.58
CA GLU A 49 -8.25 -33.47 -18.13
C GLU A 49 -8.30 -32.41 -17.02
N LEU A 50 -7.45 -32.60 -16.01
CA LEU A 50 -7.25 -31.65 -14.93
C LEU A 50 -6.29 -30.55 -15.41
N ILE A 51 -6.79 -29.34 -15.64
CA ILE A 51 -5.96 -28.20 -16.03
C ILE A 51 -5.69 -27.34 -14.80
N VAL A 52 -4.41 -27.02 -14.58
CA VAL A 52 -3.97 -26.18 -13.46
C VAL A 52 -3.72 -24.75 -13.94
N ASN A 53 -4.48 -23.80 -13.41
CA ASN A 53 -4.36 -22.38 -13.77
C ASN A 53 -3.26 -21.71 -12.95
N TRP A 54 -2.02 -21.76 -13.45
CA TRP A 54 -0.90 -21.08 -12.83
C TRP A 54 -0.86 -19.61 -13.23
N ASN A 55 -1.09 -18.71 -12.27
CA ASN A 55 -0.76 -17.30 -12.45
C ASN A 55 0.76 -17.10 -12.33
N VAL A 56 1.43 -17.25 -13.49
CA VAL A 56 2.89 -17.14 -13.61
C VAL A 56 3.43 -15.83 -12.99
N PRO A 57 2.83 -14.64 -13.22
CA PRO A 57 3.26 -13.41 -12.56
C PRO A 57 3.24 -13.50 -11.03
N ALA A 58 2.20 -14.08 -10.43
CA ALA A 58 2.08 -14.16 -8.97
C ALA A 58 3.13 -15.09 -8.37
N VAL A 59 3.34 -16.26 -8.97
CA VAL A 59 4.36 -17.22 -8.56
C VAL A 59 5.76 -16.60 -8.69
N LEU A 60 6.05 -15.96 -9.82
CA LEU A 60 7.33 -15.28 -10.05
C LEU A 60 7.58 -14.19 -9.01
N SER A 61 6.59 -13.36 -8.72
CA SER A 61 6.70 -12.28 -7.74
C SER A 61 6.96 -12.81 -6.33
N PHE A 62 6.31 -13.91 -5.96
CA PHE A 62 6.56 -14.59 -4.69
C PHE A 62 8.00 -15.11 -4.62
N SER A 63 8.45 -15.87 -5.63
CA SER A 63 9.79 -16.46 -5.67
C SER A 63 10.89 -15.41 -5.68
N ILE A 64 10.80 -14.39 -6.55
CA ILE A 64 11.76 -13.29 -6.62
C ILE A 64 11.76 -12.50 -5.31
N GLY A 65 10.57 -12.17 -4.79
CA GLY A 65 10.44 -11.46 -3.51
C GLY A 65 11.11 -12.21 -2.36
N MET A 66 10.93 -13.52 -2.28
CA MET A 66 11.59 -14.36 -1.27
C MET A 66 13.11 -14.36 -1.40
N ILE A 67 13.64 -14.50 -2.61
CA ILE A 67 15.09 -14.43 -2.87
C ILE A 67 15.66 -13.07 -2.45
N LEU A 68 14.98 -11.98 -2.81
CA LEU A 68 15.38 -10.63 -2.43
C LEU A 68 15.34 -10.41 -0.92
N LEU A 69 14.30 -10.90 -0.23
CA LEU A 69 14.20 -10.81 1.23
C LEU A 69 15.34 -11.57 1.92
N ILE A 70 15.62 -12.80 1.49
CA ILE A 70 16.74 -13.59 2.02
C ILE A 70 18.06 -12.84 1.81
N GLY A 71 18.31 -12.36 0.60
CA GLY A 71 19.51 -11.57 0.28
C GLY A 71 19.62 -10.30 1.15
N PHE A 72 18.51 -9.59 1.33
CA PHE A 72 18.43 -8.41 2.18
C PHE A 72 18.79 -8.72 3.65
N PHE A 73 18.19 -9.75 4.25
CA PHE A 73 18.47 -10.11 5.64
C PHE A 73 19.91 -10.58 5.86
N ILE A 74 20.50 -11.27 4.88
CA ILE A 74 21.92 -11.64 4.89
C ILE A 74 22.79 -10.38 4.87
N ALA A 75 22.55 -9.47 3.91
CA ALA A 75 23.31 -8.22 3.77
C ALA A 75 23.19 -7.34 5.03
N TYR A 76 21.97 -7.20 5.56
CA TYR A 76 21.70 -6.49 6.80
C TYR A 76 22.46 -7.10 7.99
N SER A 77 22.41 -8.43 8.13
CA SER A 77 23.10 -9.15 9.22
C SER A 77 24.61 -8.97 9.16
N ILE A 78 25.21 -9.01 7.97
CA ILE A 78 26.65 -8.77 7.77
C ILE A 78 27.00 -7.33 8.18
N ARG A 79 26.21 -6.36 7.72
CA ARG A 79 26.43 -4.93 8.00
C ARG A 79 26.28 -4.63 9.49
N LEU A 80 25.26 -5.19 10.14
CA LEU A 80 25.01 -5.05 11.58
C LEU A 80 26.16 -5.64 12.40
N ARG A 81 26.62 -6.86 12.06
CA ARG A 81 27.77 -7.49 12.73
C ARG A 81 29.03 -6.64 12.59
N ARG A 82 29.27 -6.07 11.41
CA ARG A 82 30.40 -5.17 11.18
C ARG A 82 30.28 -3.89 12.03
N HIS A 83 29.12 -3.25 12.05
CA HIS A 83 28.88 -2.07 12.88
C HIS A 83 29.09 -2.34 14.38
N ASN A 84 28.57 -3.46 14.88
CA ASN A 84 28.73 -3.87 16.29
C ASN A 84 30.18 -4.22 16.67
N LYS A 85 31.01 -4.63 15.71
CA LYS A 85 32.46 -4.82 15.90
C LYS A 85 33.21 -3.49 15.92
N GLU A 86 32.84 -2.57 15.03
CA GLU A 86 33.47 -1.24 14.93
C GLU A 86 33.08 -0.33 16.11
N HIS A 87 31.88 -0.49 16.68
CA HIS A 87 31.35 0.33 17.78
C HIS A 87 30.91 -0.55 18.98
N PRO A 88 31.86 -1.15 19.72
CA PRO A 88 31.56 -2.10 20.79
C PRO A 88 30.83 -1.48 21.99
N HIS A 89 30.98 -0.16 22.20
CA HIS A 89 30.30 0.59 23.27
C HIS A 89 28.85 0.94 22.92
N HIS A 90 28.45 0.84 21.65
CA HIS A 90 27.10 1.18 21.20
C HIS A 90 26.52 0.10 20.27
N LYS A 91 26.40 -1.12 20.80
CA LYS A 91 25.89 -2.26 20.03
C LYS A 91 24.40 -2.09 19.72
N MET A 92 24.02 -2.43 18.49
CA MET A 92 22.64 -2.51 18.06
C MET A 92 22.13 -3.95 18.13
N ALA A 93 20.86 -4.11 18.51
CA ALA A 93 20.19 -5.40 18.55
C ALA A 93 19.85 -5.90 17.12
N ALA A 94 19.68 -7.22 16.97
CA ALA A 94 19.31 -7.82 15.68
C ALA A 94 17.99 -7.27 15.12
N PHE A 95 17.01 -7.02 16.00
CA PHE A 95 15.69 -6.50 15.65
C PHE A 95 15.60 -4.98 15.65
N THR A 96 16.74 -4.27 15.57
CA THR A 96 16.73 -2.81 15.49
C THR A 96 15.94 -2.31 14.27
N LEU A 97 15.83 -3.07 13.17
CA LEU A 97 14.93 -2.78 12.01
C LEU A 97 13.48 -2.48 12.40
N LEU A 98 12.97 -3.14 13.43
CA LEU A 98 11.58 -2.97 13.89
C LEU A 98 11.43 -1.81 14.87
N LYS A 99 12.55 -1.28 15.39
CA LYS A 99 12.51 -0.10 16.25
C LYS A 99 12.39 1.15 15.37
N PRO A 100 11.52 2.09 15.73
CA PRO A 100 11.49 3.40 15.08
C PRO A 100 12.87 4.04 15.21
N SER A 101 13.33 4.67 14.14
CA SER A 101 14.66 5.27 14.06
C SER A 101 14.89 6.36 15.11
N GLU A 102 13.81 6.93 15.65
CA GLU A 102 13.79 7.96 16.69
C GLU A 102 14.27 7.44 18.06
N PHE A 103 14.17 6.12 18.30
CA PHE A 103 14.60 5.50 19.57
C PHE A 103 16.04 4.96 19.52
N ILE A 104 16.80 5.26 18.46
CA ILE A 104 18.19 4.81 18.28
C ILE A 104 19.19 5.92 18.70
N GLU A 105 18.70 7.00 19.30
CA GLU A 105 19.47 8.21 19.53
C GLU A 105 19.94 8.37 20.99
N ASP A 106 21.25 8.57 21.13
CA ASP A 106 21.92 8.76 22.42
C ASP A 106 22.38 10.23 22.63
N ASP A 107 22.27 11.08 21.59
CA ASP A 107 22.79 12.46 21.56
C ASP A 107 21.65 13.49 21.52
N GLU A 108 21.72 14.52 22.37
CA GLU A 108 20.74 15.61 22.48
C GLU A 108 20.54 16.37 21.16
N MET A 109 21.60 16.52 20.36
CA MET A 109 21.55 17.23 19.09
C MET A 109 20.77 16.42 18.04
N LEU A 110 20.90 15.09 18.05
CA LEU A 110 20.13 14.22 17.16
C LEU A 110 18.64 14.23 17.52
N ARG A 111 18.33 14.29 18.81
CA ARG A 111 16.95 14.38 19.32
C ARG A 111 16.16 15.56 18.75
N GLN A 112 16.82 16.71 18.54
CA GLN A 112 16.16 17.88 17.93
C GLN A 112 15.86 17.68 16.44
N VAL A 113 16.75 16.99 15.72
CA VAL A 113 16.59 16.69 14.30
C VAL A 113 15.47 15.69 14.11
N THR A 114 15.41 14.67 14.95
CA THR A 114 14.33 13.69 14.91
C THR A 114 13.01 14.28 15.30
N GLU A 115 12.94 15.12 16.33
CA GLU A 115 11.69 15.81 16.65
C GLU A 115 11.14 16.62 15.45
N SER A 116 12.01 17.32 14.72
CA SER A 116 11.63 18.02 13.49
C SER A 116 11.20 17.07 12.36
N ALA A 117 11.91 15.95 12.19
CA ALA A 117 11.58 14.94 11.19
C ALA A 117 10.23 14.25 11.51
N THR A 118 10.02 13.82 12.74
CA THR A 118 8.80 13.19 13.23
C THR A 118 7.61 14.14 13.10
N LYS A 119 7.76 15.45 13.36
CA LYS A 119 6.69 16.43 13.09
C LYS A 119 6.25 16.42 11.63
N LYS A 120 7.18 16.34 10.67
CA LYS A 120 6.85 16.27 9.23
C LYS A 120 6.19 14.95 8.86
N VAL A 121 6.66 13.85 9.43
CA VAL A 121 6.06 12.52 9.25
C VAL A 121 4.64 12.49 9.84
N TYR A 122 4.41 13.10 11.00
CA TYR A 122 3.08 13.21 11.59
C TYR A 122 2.11 13.99 10.68
N VAL A 123 2.57 15.10 10.11
CA VAL A 123 1.78 15.85 9.11
C VAL A 123 1.48 14.97 7.89
N LEU A 124 2.45 14.20 7.39
CA LEU A 124 2.23 13.24 6.30
C LEU A 124 1.12 12.24 6.64
N TYR A 125 1.17 11.57 7.80
CA TYR A 125 0.12 10.61 8.19
C TYR A 125 -1.24 11.26 8.41
N SER A 126 -1.28 12.45 9.00
CA SER A 126 -2.53 13.18 9.23
C SER A 126 -3.31 13.47 7.94
N GLN A 127 -2.60 13.63 6.82
CA GLN A 127 -3.19 13.85 5.50
C GLN A 127 -3.35 12.54 4.72
N ALA A 128 -2.37 11.65 4.78
CA ALA A 128 -2.37 10.41 3.99
C ALA A 128 -3.39 9.39 4.49
N LEU A 129 -3.64 9.28 5.81
CA LEU A 129 -4.59 8.30 6.34
C LEU A 129 -6.04 8.59 5.93
N PRO A 130 -6.56 9.83 6.04
CA PRO A 130 -7.90 10.14 5.51
C PRO A 130 -8.02 9.87 4.01
N LEU A 131 -7.00 10.21 3.22
CA LEU A 131 -6.97 9.90 1.80
C LEU A 131 -7.00 8.38 1.57
N PHE A 132 -6.21 7.62 2.30
CA PHE A 132 -6.18 6.16 2.21
C PHE A 132 -7.54 5.55 2.54
N ILE A 133 -8.19 5.97 3.63
CA ILE A 133 -9.53 5.51 4.00
C ILE A 133 -10.54 5.84 2.89
N PHE A 134 -10.49 7.05 2.36
CA PHE A 134 -11.33 7.46 1.23
C PHE A 134 -11.13 6.54 0.01
N PHE A 135 -9.88 6.26 -0.35
CA PHE A 135 -9.57 5.38 -1.48
C PHE A 135 -10.11 3.96 -1.29
N VAL A 136 -10.00 3.42 -0.06
CA VAL A 136 -10.50 2.09 0.29
C VAL A 136 -12.03 2.00 0.24
N LEU A 137 -12.74 3.07 0.62
CA LEU A 137 -14.20 3.06 0.66
C LEU A 137 -14.86 3.26 -0.71
N ILE A 138 -14.26 4.06 -1.58
CA ILE A 138 -14.92 4.51 -2.82
C ILE A 138 -14.54 3.64 -4.03
N PHE A 139 -13.30 3.17 -4.09
CA PHE A 139 -12.84 2.40 -5.22
C PHE A 139 -12.84 0.92 -4.85
N PRO A 140 -13.49 0.02 -5.61
CA PRO A 140 -13.42 -1.41 -5.37
C PRO A 140 -12.14 -2.00 -6.00
N PHE A 141 -10.96 -1.54 -5.57
CA PHE A 141 -9.71 -2.09 -6.07
C PHE A 141 -9.42 -3.47 -5.47
N ASN A 142 -8.60 -4.25 -6.19
CA ASN A 142 -8.05 -5.50 -5.67
C ASN A 142 -7.28 -5.20 -4.36
N ARG A 143 -7.38 -6.11 -3.39
CA ARG A 143 -6.70 -6.04 -2.10
C ARG A 143 -5.21 -5.68 -2.19
N TYR A 144 -4.53 -6.16 -3.23
CA TYR A 144 -3.14 -5.85 -3.51
C TYR A 144 -2.86 -4.35 -3.58
N VAL A 145 -3.75 -3.56 -4.22
CA VAL A 145 -3.57 -2.11 -4.38
C VAL A 145 -3.52 -1.41 -3.02
N TYR A 146 -4.36 -1.81 -2.08
CA TYR A 146 -4.34 -1.22 -0.73
C TYR A 146 -3.07 -1.57 0.03
N VAL A 147 -2.59 -2.81 -0.10
CA VAL A 147 -1.32 -3.24 0.50
C VAL A 147 -0.16 -2.41 -0.06
N VAL A 148 -0.11 -2.20 -1.37
CA VAL A 148 0.91 -1.38 -2.02
C VAL A 148 0.84 0.08 -1.56
N LEU A 149 -0.36 0.67 -1.48
CA LEU A 149 -0.53 2.05 -1.00
C LEU A 149 0.00 2.22 0.44
N LEU A 150 -0.27 1.25 1.31
CA LEU A 150 0.23 1.25 2.69
C LEU A 150 1.76 1.13 2.73
N LEU A 151 2.34 0.23 1.93
CA LEU A 151 3.79 0.07 1.84
C LEU A 151 4.47 1.32 1.24
N LEU A 152 3.86 1.96 0.25
CA LEU A 152 4.34 3.24 -0.31
C LEU A 152 4.29 4.36 0.73
N LEU A 153 3.28 4.38 1.60
CA LEU A 153 3.23 5.32 2.72
C LEU A 153 4.40 5.10 3.69
N LEU A 154 4.77 3.84 3.97
CA LEU A 154 5.96 3.51 4.78
C LEU A 154 7.27 3.90 4.08
N VAL A 155 7.36 3.74 2.75
CA VAL A 155 8.49 4.25 1.97
C VAL A 155 8.58 5.77 2.06
N ALA A 156 7.46 6.48 1.89
CA ALA A 156 7.39 7.93 1.98
C ALA A 156 7.77 8.45 3.38
N HIS A 157 7.30 7.78 4.44
CA HIS A 157 7.73 8.04 5.82
C HIS A 157 9.26 8.00 5.91
N ASN A 158 9.87 6.87 5.54
CA ASN A 158 11.32 6.69 5.70
C ASN A 158 12.11 7.64 4.78
N ALA A 159 11.57 8.00 3.61
CA ALA A 159 12.17 8.97 2.71
C ALA A 159 12.16 10.40 3.27
N VAL A 160 11.04 10.84 3.86
CA VAL A 160 10.95 12.14 4.53
C VAL A 160 11.92 12.20 5.69
N TYR A 161 11.95 11.16 6.52
CA TYR A 161 12.85 11.06 7.66
C TYR A 161 14.33 11.09 7.23
N TYR A 162 14.71 10.27 6.23
CA TYR A 162 16.06 10.25 5.68
C TYR A 162 16.49 11.61 5.13
N ARG A 163 15.59 12.32 4.43
CA ARG A 163 15.89 13.63 3.86
C ARG A 163 16.24 14.65 4.94
N GLU A 164 15.57 14.61 6.09
CA GLU A 164 15.83 15.53 7.19
C GLU A 164 17.15 15.19 7.90
N ILE A 165 17.43 13.92 8.16
CA ILE A 165 18.74 13.50 8.69
C ILE A 165 19.88 13.92 7.74
N ARG A 166 19.71 13.74 6.43
CA ARG A 166 20.76 14.07 5.46
C ARG A 166 21.08 15.57 5.42
N LYS A 167 20.07 16.43 5.54
CA LYS A 167 20.28 17.89 5.66
C LYS A 167 21.12 18.23 6.88
N PHE A 168 20.85 17.53 7.99
CA PHE A 168 21.62 17.68 9.21
C PHE A 168 23.07 17.23 9.07
N VAL A 169 23.31 16.04 8.51
CA VAL A 169 24.68 15.53 8.27
C VAL A 169 25.48 16.43 7.31
N ASN A 170 24.82 17.12 6.39
CA ASN A 170 25.47 18.05 5.47
C ASN A 170 25.72 19.46 6.05
N GLY A 171 25.30 19.73 7.30
CA GLY A 171 25.50 21.03 7.95
C GLY A 171 24.55 22.14 7.48
N GLU A 172 23.52 21.81 6.70
CA GLU A 172 22.50 22.76 6.21
C GLU A 172 21.33 22.92 7.20
N PHE A 173 21.46 22.36 8.41
CA PHE A 173 20.40 22.39 9.39
C PHE A 173 20.31 23.76 10.05
N THR A 174 19.36 24.55 9.58
CA THR A 174 18.91 25.74 10.28
C THR A 174 17.89 25.30 11.32
N VAL A 175 18.27 25.39 12.60
CA VAL A 175 17.32 25.25 13.72
C VAL A 175 16.31 26.38 13.56
N LYS A 176 15.15 26.07 12.98
CA LYS A 176 14.04 27.02 12.97
C LYS A 176 13.53 27.13 14.40
N THR A 177 14.01 28.12 15.14
CA THR A 177 13.30 28.65 16.30
C THR A 177 11.88 28.96 15.84
N VAL A 178 10.91 28.39 16.54
CA VAL A 178 9.49 28.48 16.20
C VAL A 178 9.05 29.94 16.31
N SER A 179 9.26 30.74 15.26
CA SER A 179 8.53 31.97 15.09
C SER A 179 7.10 31.56 14.76
N ARG A 180 6.16 31.86 15.67
CA ARG A 180 4.70 31.77 15.49
C ARG A 180 4.33 31.82 14.01
N THR A 181 4.07 30.66 13.42
CA THR A 181 3.79 30.58 11.99
C THR A 181 2.44 31.23 11.77
N LYS A 182 2.46 32.39 11.12
CA LYS A 182 1.30 33.06 10.51
C LYS A 182 0.47 31.99 9.80
N THR A 183 -0.82 31.93 10.11
CA THR A 183 -1.80 30.99 9.56
C THR A 183 -1.63 30.90 8.04
N SER A 184 -0.93 29.85 7.58
CA SER A 184 -0.70 29.65 6.16
C SER A 184 -2.06 29.32 5.56
N LYS A 185 -2.57 30.23 4.71
CA LYS A 185 -3.70 29.94 3.84
C LYS A 185 -3.49 28.54 3.26
N LEU A 186 -4.45 27.65 3.48
CA LEU A 186 -4.42 26.29 2.92
C LEU A 186 -4.05 26.43 1.44
N PRO A 187 -3.00 25.76 0.94
CA PRO A 187 -2.60 25.93 -0.44
C PRO A 187 -3.81 25.61 -1.33
N ASN A 188 -4.16 26.49 -2.27
CA ASN A 188 -5.34 26.34 -3.13
C ASN A 188 -5.39 24.96 -3.82
N LEU A 189 -4.23 24.33 -4.02
CA LEU A 189 -4.08 22.94 -4.48
C LEU A 189 -4.79 21.93 -3.56
N PHE A 190 -4.68 22.06 -2.24
CA PHE A 190 -5.30 21.16 -1.27
C PHE A 190 -6.82 21.29 -1.26
N ILE A 191 -7.34 22.52 -1.39
CA ILE A 191 -8.79 22.76 -1.54
C ILE A 191 -9.28 22.15 -2.85
N GLY A 192 -8.53 22.32 -3.95
CA GLY A 192 -8.85 21.71 -5.24
C GLY A 192 -8.91 20.18 -5.17
N VAL A 193 -7.92 19.54 -4.54
CA VAL A 193 -7.90 18.07 -4.34
C VAL A 193 -9.06 17.62 -3.47
N LEU A 194 -9.38 18.35 -2.39
CA LEU A 194 -10.49 18.00 -1.50
C LEU A 194 -11.86 18.11 -2.19
N VAL A 195 -12.08 19.16 -2.97
CA VAL A 195 -13.32 19.32 -3.77
C VAL A 195 -13.41 18.22 -4.84
N LEU A 196 -12.32 17.92 -5.54
CA LEU A 196 -12.30 16.85 -6.54
C LEU A 196 -12.62 15.49 -5.91
N MET A 197 -12.07 15.20 -4.73
CA MET A 197 -12.37 13.99 -3.98
C MET A 197 -13.85 13.92 -3.60
N ILE A 198 -14.44 15.00 -3.08
CA ILE A 198 -15.88 15.03 -2.78
C ILE A 198 -16.72 14.78 -4.04
N VAL A 199 -16.36 15.40 -5.17
CA VAL A 199 -17.07 15.19 -6.45
C VAL A 199 -16.99 13.73 -6.89
N ILE A 200 -15.80 13.10 -6.84
CA ILE A 200 -15.63 11.69 -7.20
C ILE A 200 -16.43 10.78 -6.25
N ALA A 201 -16.42 11.08 -4.95
CA ALA A 201 -17.15 10.31 -3.94
C ALA A 201 -18.66 10.30 -4.15
N VAL A 202 -19.22 11.38 -4.72
CA VAL A 202 -20.66 11.45 -5.03
C VAL A 202 -20.96 10.92 -6.43
N ALA A 203 -20.10 11.22 -7.40
CA ALA A 203 -20.32 10.84 -8.80
C ALA A 203 -20.23 9.34 -9.03
N VAL A 204 -19.24 8.65 -8.42
CA VAL A 204 -19.04 7.21 -8.65
C VAL A 204 -20.23 6.38 -8.15
N PRO A 205 -20.76 6.55 -6.93
CA PRO A 205 -21.97 5.86 -6.49
C PRO A 205 -23.19 6.22 -7.34
N ALA A 206 -23.36 7.49 -7.71
CA ALA A 206 -24.49 7.92 -8.53
C ALA A 206 -24.48 7.23 -9.91
N VAL A 207 -23.32 7.16 -10.57
CA VAL A 207 -23.17 6.43 -11.84
C VAL A 207 -23.47 4.94 -11.66
N ARG A 208 -22.99 4.32 -10.58
CA ARG A 208 -23.27 2.91 -10.28
C ARG A 208 -24.76 2.64 -10.06
N ILE A 209 -25.46 3.51 -9.33
CA ILE A 209 -26.91 3.40 -9.12
C ILE A 209 -27.65 3.49 -10.45
N VAL A 210 -27.31 4.46 -11.31
CA VAL A 210 -27.93 4.61 -12.64
C VAL A 210 -27.66 3.39 -13.53
N GLN A 211 -26.44 2.85 -13.51
CA GLN A 211 -26.10 1.62 -14.24
C GLN A 211 -26.90 0.42 -13.75
N LEU A 212 -27.10 0.31 -12.43
CA LEU A 212 -27.89 -0.77 -11.84
C LEU A 212 -29.36 -0.68 -12.28
N GLU A 213 -29.95 0.52 -12.27
CA GLU A 213 -31.33 0.73 -12.70
C GLU A 213 -31.51 0.44 -14.19
N LEU A 214 -30.58 0.92 -15.04
CA LEU A 214 -30.61 0.61 -16.48
C LEU A 214 -30.47 -0.88 -16.74
N ASN A 215 -29.59 -1.57 -16.02
CA ASN A 215 -29.44 -3.01 -16.15
C ASN A 215 -30.74 -3.73 -15.74
N GLN A 216 -31.33 -3.37 -14.59
CA GLN A 216 -32.59 -3.96 -14.13
C GLN A 216 -33.73 -3.76 -15.14
N ARG A 217 -33.86 -2.57 -15.76
CA ARG A 217 -34.86 -2.33 -16.80
C ARG A 217 -34.64 -3.21 -18.03
N ASN A 218 -33.40 -3.33 -18.50
CA ASN A 218 -33.07 -4.16 -19.66
C ASN A 218 -33.31 -5.65 -19.37
N THR A 219 -32.95 -6.11 -18.18
CA THR A 219 -33.17 -7.49 -17.74
C THR A 219 -34.67 -7.79 -17.60
N MET A 220 -35.48 -6.87 -17.05
CA MET A 220 -36.94 -7.02 -16.99
C MET A 220 -37.57 -7.11 -18.38
N ALA A 221 -37.13 -6.28 -19.33
CA ALA A 221 -37.62 -6.34 -20.71
C ALA A 221 -37.31 -7.70 -21.38
N GLN A 222 -36.09 -8.22 -21.20
CA GLN A 222 -35.72 -9.55 -21.69
C GLN A 222 -36.56 -10.67 -21.04
N PHE A 223 -36.87 -10.52 -19.75
CA PHE A 223 -37.72 -11.46 -19.03
C PHE A 223 -39.15 -11.46 -19.57
N GLU A 224 -39.73 -10.28 -19.83
CA GLU A 224 -41.06 -10.16 -20.44
C GLU A 224 -41.09 -10.73 -21.86
N ASP A 225 -40.08 -10.45 -22.69
CA ASP A 225 -39.98 -10.98 -24.06
C ASP A 225 -39.95 -12.52 -24.07
N CYS A 226 -39.21 -13.14 -23.15
CA CYS A 226 -39.14 -14.59 -23.07
C CYS A 226 -40.43 -15.25 -22.59
N LEU A 227 -41.16 -14.60 -21.67
CA LEU A 227 -42.49 -15.07 -21.27
C LEU A 227 -43.50 -14.93 -22.41
N ASN A 228 -43.42 -13.86 -23.21
CA ASN A 228 -44.29 -13.64 -24.37
C ASN A 228 -44.06 -14.67 -25.48
N ASP A 229 -42.81 -15.14 -25.64
CA ASP A 229 -42.46 -16.25 -26.54
C ASP A 229 -42.91 -17.63 -26.03
N GLY A 230 -43.54 -17.70 -24.85
CA GLY A 230 -44.02 -18.95 -24.24
C GLY A 230 -42.92 -19.81 -23.61
N LYS A 231 -41.72 -19.24 -23.41
CA LYS A 231 -40.57 -19.91 -22.77
C LYS A 231 -40.57 -19.64 -21.27
N SER A 232 -39.86 -20.47 -20.53
CA SER A 232 -39.53 -20.21 -19.13
C SER A 232 -38.31 -19.29 -19.04
N ALA A 233 -38.32 -18.34 -18.10
CA ALA A 233 -37.24 -17.39 -17.90
C ALA A 233 -36.61 -17.58 -16.53
N ILE A 234 -35.29 -17.75 -16.48
CA ILE A 234 -34.50 -17.93 -15.27
C ILE A 234 -33.60 -16.69 -15.10
N VAL A 235 -33.64 -16.09 -13.92
CA VAL A 235 -32.78 -14.95 -13.57
C VAL A 235 -31.57 -15.48 -12.83
N GLU A 236 -30.39 -15.26 -13.40
CA GLU A 236 -29.10 -15.55 -12.78
C GLU A 236 -28.47 -14.25 -12.29
N PHE A 237 -27.83 -14.29 -11.12
CA PHE A 237 -27.08 -13.16 -10.56
C PHE A 237 -25.58 -13.43 -10.67
N ASP A 238 -24.85 -12.51 -11.31
CA ASP A 238 -23.40 -12.52 -11.35
C ASP A 238 -22.80 -12.06 -10.00
N GLU A 239 -21.54 -12.43 -9.73
CA GLU A 239 -20.77 -12.04 -8.53
C GLU A 239 -20.66 -10.52 -8.37
N ASN A 240 -20.80 -9.77 -9.46
CA ASN A 240 -20.81 -8.30 -9.46
C ASN A 240 -22.18 -7.68 -9.12
N GLY A 241 -23.20 -8.50 -8.84
CA GLY A 241 -24.56 -8.06 -8.53
C GLY A 241 -25.40 -7.67 -9.76
N PHE A 242 -24.93 -7.96 -10.97
CA PHE A 242 -25.71 -7.80 -12.20
C PHE A 242 -26.58 -9.03 -12.44
N SER A 243 -27.83 -8.82 -12.85
CA SER A 243 -28.74 -9.90 -13.22
C SER A 243 -28.78 -10.10 -14.73
N SER A 244 -28.70 -11.35 -15.17
CA SER A 244 -28.91 -11.78 -16.55
C SER A 244 -30.09 -12.75 -16.63
N VAL A 245 -30.84 -12.70 -17.73
CA VAL A 245 -31.97 -13.60 -17.96
C VAL A 245 -31.59 -14.63 -19.02
N ARG A 246 -31.88 -15.90 -18.72
CA ARG A 246 -31.75 -17.02 -19.65
C ARG A 246 -33.13 -17.60 -19.92
N CYS A 247 -33.40 -17.90 -21.18
CA CYS A 247 -34.72 -18.35 -21.62
C CYS A 247 -34.65 -19.80 -22.11
N GLU A 248 -35.47 -20.66 -21.52
CA GLU A 248 -35.57 -22.10 -21.78
C GLU A 248 -36.95 -22.48 -22.30
#